data_AF-A0A8X6R319-F1
#
_entry.id   AF-A0A8X6R319-F1
#
_cell.length_a   1.000
_cell.length_b   1.000
_cell.length_c   1.000
_cell.angle_alpha   90.00
_cell.angle_beta   90.00
_cell.angle_gamma   90.00
#
_symmetry.space_group_name_H-M   'P 1'
#
loop_
_entity.id
_entity.type
_entity.pdbx_description
1 polymer ?
#
loop_
_entity_poly.entity_id
_entity_poly.type
_entity_poly.pdbx_seq_one_letter_code
_entity_poly.pdbx_strand_id
1 'polypeptide(L)'
;MGRSEAAIRRCWQVWVDNGRFQRQDDSGRPKATAGREDRLIVISAATAHDSSLSTIRGVTRTRVSTMTIHRRLIERNLRSY
;
A
#
# COMPACT_ATOMS: atom_id res chain seq x y z
N MET A 1 26.59 -16.05 0.06
CA MET A 1 25.49 -15.32 -0.61
C MET A 1 26.04 -13.99 -1.12
N GLY A 2 26.67 -14.00 -2.29
CA GLY A 2 27.28 -12.79 -2.87
C GLY A 2 26.22 -11.95 -3.57
N ARG A 3 26.07 -10.68 -3.18
CA ARG A 3 25.29 -9.72 -3.95
C ARG A 3 26.05 -9.41 -5.24
N SER A 4 25.36 -9.29 -6.37
CA SER A 4 26.01 -8.94 -7.64
C SER A 4 26.69 -7.58 -7.54
N GLU A 5 27.85 -7.43 -8.17
CA GLU A 5 28.60 -6.18 -8.21
C GLU A 5 27.74 -5.01 -8.73
N ALA A 6 26.86 -5.28 -9.69
CA ALA A 6 25.89 -4.33 -10.21
C ALA A 6 24.93 -3.82 -9.12
N ALA A 7 24.49 -4.67 -8.20
CA ALA A 7 23.63 -4.27 -7.09
C ALA A 7 24.39 -3.39 -6.09
N ILE A 8 25.67 -3.69 -5.84
CA ILE A 8 26.54 -2.89 -4.97
C ILE A 8 26.78 -1.50 -5.56
N ARG A 9 27.14 -1.43 -6.85
CA ARG A 9 27.36 -0.15 -7.56
C ARG A 9 26.10 0.71 -7.61
N ARG A 10 24.93 0.11 -7.86
CA ARG A 10 23.66 0.84 -7.85
C ARG A 10 23.35 1.41 -6.46
N CYS A 11 23.58 0.64 -5.41
CA CYS A 11 23.38 1.10 -4.03
C CYS A 11 24.31 2.28 -3.69
N TRP A 12 25.59 2.17 -4.09
CA TRP A 12 26.57 3.24 -3.90
C TRP A 12 26.16 4.52 -4.62
N GLN A 13 25.70 4.42 -5.87
CA GLN A 13 25.25 5.59 -6.63
C GLN A 13 24.04 6.28 -5.98
N VAL A 14 23.05 5.50 -5.53
CA VAL A 14 21.88 6.05 -4.82
C VAL A 14 22.30 6.80 -3.55
N TRP A 15 23.29 6.28 -2.83
CA TRP A 15 23.82 6.94 -1.63
C TRP A 15 24.54 8.25 -1.96
N VAL A 16 25.39 8.27 -3.00
CA VAL A 16 26.07 9.50 -3.46
C VAL A 16 25.04 10.57 -3.87
N ASP A 17 24.02 10.17 -4.62
CA ASP A 17 23.05 11.12 -5.19
C ASP A 17 22.05 11.66 -4.15
N ASN A 18 21.66 10.85 -3.16
CA ASN A 18 20.56 11.17 -2.24
C ASN A 18 20.98 11.28 -0.77
N GLY A 19 22.23 10.96 -0.43
CA GLY A 19 22.73 10.90 0.95
C GLY A 19 22.03 9.86 1.83
N ARG A 20 21.31 8.90 1.23
CA ARG A 20 20.50 7.91 1.95
C ARG A 20 20.83 6.51 1.47
N PHE A 21 21.10 5.61 2.41
CA PHE A 21 21.27 4.18 2.15
C PHE A 21 19.94 3.41 2.20
N GLN A 22 18.88 4.05 2.71
CA GLN A 22 17.57 3.47 2.87
C GLN A 22 16.72 3.71 1.62
N ARG A 23 15.95 2.69 1.20
CA ARG A 23 14.95 2.87 0.15
C ARG A 23 13.90 3.89 0.61
N GLN A 24 13.51 4.78 -0.29
CA GLN A 24 12.37 5.67 -0.04
C GLN A 24 11.10 4.82 0.02
N ASP A 25 10.29 4.98 1.07
CA ASP A 25 9.10 4.14 1.31
C ASP A 25 8.10 4.19 0.15
N ASP A 26 8.10 5.30 -0.60
CA ASP A 26 7.22 5.52 -1.75
C ASP A 26 7.88 5.22 -3.11
N SER A 27 9.11 4.70 -3.14
CA SER A 27 9.80 4.29 -4.39
C SER A 27 9.25 2.99 -5.01
N GLY A 28 8.21 2.43 -4.41
CA GLY A 28 7.53 1.23 -4.87
C GLY A 28 6.59 1.48 -6.05
N ARG A 29 6.01 0.39 -6.57
CA ARG A 29 4.93 0.47 -7.56
C ARG A 29 3.82 1.38 -7.04
N PRO A 30 3.31 2.33 -7.84
CA PRO A 30 2.18 3.16 -7.46
C PRO A 30 1.05 2.29 -6.92
N LYS A 31 0.52 2.71 -5.77
CA LYS A 31 -0.60 2.04 -5.11
C LYS A 31 -1.79 2.00 -6.08
N ALA A 32 -2.38 0.83 -6.27
CA ALA A 32 -3.54 0.64 -7.14
C ALA A 32 -4.79 1.41 -6.68
N THR A 33 -4.76 1.95 -5.46
CA THR A 33 -5.80 2.80 -4.88
C THR A 33 -5.37 4.26 -4.94
N ALA A 34 -6.20 5.12 -5.51
CA ALA A 34 -6.02 6.56 -5.42
C ALA A 34 -6.23 7.01 -3.96
N GLY A 35 -5.59 8.11 -3.53
CA GLY A 35 -5.68 8.59 -2.14
C GLY A 35 -7.11 8.81 -1.63
N ARG A 36 -8.05 9.15 -2.52
CA ARG A 36 -9.49 9.25 -2.19
C ARG A 36 -10.14 7.89 -1.92
N GLU A 37 -9.84 6.89 -2.76
CA GLU A 37 -10.37 5.54 -2.62
C GLU A 37 -9.86 4.89 -1.32
N ASP A 38 -8.58 5.05 -1.03
CA ASP A 38 -7.96 4.55 0.20
C ASP A 38 -8.63 5.14 1.45
N ARG A 39 -8.87 6.46 1.46
CA ARG A 39 -9.59 7.14 2.55
C ARG A 39 -11.00 6.61 2.72
N LEU A 40 -11.75 6.42 1.62
CA LEU A 40 -13.12 5.93 1.68
C LEU A 40 -13.19 4.49 2.19
N ILE A 41 -12.22 3.62 1.81
CA ILE A 41 -12.10 2.25 2.32
C ILE A 41 -11.86 2.28 3.83
N VAL A 42 -10.91 3.09 4.29
CA VAL A 42 -10.57 3.24 5.72
C VAL A 42 -11.76 3.75 6.52
N ILE A 43 -12.42 4.81 6.04
CA ILE A 43 -13.60 5.38 6.72
C ILE A 43 -14.73 4.35 6.79
N SER A 44 -15.02 3.66 5.70
CA SER A 44 -16.09 2.64 5.66
C SER A 44 -15.81 1.51 6.64
N ALA A 45 -14.59 0.98 6.67
CA ALA A 45 -14.21 -0.09 7.59
C ALA A 45 -14.16 0.36 9.06
N ALA A 46 -13.71 1.59 9.33
CA ALA A 46 -13.70 2.14 10.69
C ALA A 46 -15.11 2.44 11.22
N THR A 47 -16.03 2.86 10.35
CA THR A 47 -17.41 3.21 10.74
C THR A 47 -18.28 1.96 10.92
N ALA A 48 -18.05 0.93 10.12
CA ALA A 48 -18.84 -0.29 10.15
C ALA A 48 -17.92 -1.51 10.14
N HIS A 49 -17.34 -1.79 11.31
CA HIS A 49 -16.33 -2.82 11.54
C HIS A 49 -16.79 -4.24 11.16
N ASP A 50 -18.11 -4.48 11.16
CA ASP A 50 -18.73 -5.75 10.77
C ASP A 50 -19.20 -5.77 9.31
N SER A 51 -18.85 -4.77 8.51
CA SER A 51 -19.20 -4.74 7.09
C SER A 51 -18.31 -5.68 6.29
N SER A 52 -18.93 -6.47 5.42
CA SER A 52 -18.20 -7.30 4.47
C SER A 52 -17.36 -6.47 3.49
N LEU A 53 -16.27 -7.06 2.99
CA LEU A 53 -15.45 -6.44 1.94
C LEU A 53 -16.28 -6.05 0.69
N SER A 54 -17.32 -6.82 0.38
CA SER A 54 -18.25 -6.55 -0.74
C SER A 54 -19.10 -5.32 -0.46
N THR A 55 -19.59 -5.17 0.77
CA THR A 55 -20.32 -3.99 1.23
C THR A 55 -19.43 -2.75 1.15
N ILE A 56 -18.20 -2.84 1.67
CA ILE A 56 -17.22 -1.75 1.62
C ILE A 56 -16.94 -1.35 0.16
N ARG A 57 -16.75 -2.33 -0.74
CA ARG A 57 -16.55 -2.06 -2.17
C ARG A 57 -17.75 -1.35 -2.80
N GLY A 58 -18.97 -1.76 -2.46
CA GLY A 58 -20.21 -1.16 -2.95
C GLY A 58 -20.39 0.29 -2.49
N VAL A 59 -20.19 0.56 -1.19
CA VAL A 59 -20.33 1.90 -0.60
C VAL A 59 -19.27 2.86 -1.14
N THR A 60 -18.03 2.39 -1.27
CA THR A 60 -16.93 3.23 -1.77
C THR A 60 -17.00 3.46 -3.29
N ARG A 61 -17.80 2.67 -4.03
CA ARG A 61 -17.92 2.69 -5.51
C ARG A 61 -16.55 2.64 -6.21
N THR A 62 -15.59 1.99 -5.58
CA THR A 62 -14.21 1.90 -6.10
C THR A 62 -14.14 0.79 -7.14
N ARG A 63 -13.23 0.91 -8.12
CA ARG A 63 -12.91 -0.19 -9.05
C ARG A 63 -11.91 -1.19 -8.46
N VAL A 64 -11.66 -1.05 -7.17
CA VAL A 64 -10.61 -1.74 -6.43
C VAL A 64 -11.13 -3.13 -6.04
N SER A 65 -10.32 -4.16 -6.24
CA SER A 65 -10.73 -5.53 -5.90
C SER A 65 -10.90 -5.70 -4.39
N THR A 66 -11.76 -6.63 -3.97
CA THR A 66 -11.94 -6.99 -2.55
C THR A 66 -10.63 -7.44 -1.90
N MET A 67 -9.75 -8.11 -2.65
CA MET A 67 -8.42 -8.50 -2.17
C MET A 67 -7.53 -7.29 -1.89
N THR A 68 -7.64 -6.24 -2.70
CA THR A 68 -6.89 -4.99 -2.46
C THR A 68 -7.46 -4.25 -1.25
N ILE A 69 -8.78 -4.23 -1.08
CA ILE A 69 -9.45 -3.69 0.12
C ILE A 69 -8.95 -4.42 1.36
N HIS A 70 -9.00 -5.75 1.37
CA HIS A 70 -8.51 -6.57 2.47
C HIS A 70 -7.05 -6.27 2.83
N ARG A 71 -6.16 -6.17 1.82
CA ARG A 71 -4.76 -5.80 2.03
C ARG A 71 -4.64 -4.42 2.69
N ARG A 72 -5.46 -3.45 2.30
CA ARG A 72 -5.47 -2.12 2.92
C ARG A 72 -5.94 -2.13 4.36
N LEU A 73 -6.92 -2.96 4.69
CA LEU A 73 -7.37 -3.11 6.07
C LEU A 73 -6.25 -3.68 6.94
N ILE A 74 -5.54 -4.71 6.48
CA ILE A 74 -4.38 -5.27 7.19
C ILE A 74 -3.28 -4.22 7.37
N GLU A 75 -2.89 -3.51 6.31
CA GLU A 75 -1.87 -2.45 6.37
C GLU A 75 -2.21 -1.32 7.37
N ARG A 76 -3.51 -1.12 7.64
CA ARG A 76 -4.04 -0.09 8.54
C ARG A 76 -4.49 -0.65 9.90
N ASN A 77 -4.28 -1.95 10.14
CA ASN A 77 -4.76 -2.67 11.33
C ASN A 77 -6.27 -2.54 11.58
N LEU A 78 -7.05 -2.52 10.50
CA LEU A 78 -8.52 -2.51 10.51
C LEU A 78 -9.05 -3.91 10.18
N ARG A 79 -10.26 -4.23 10.66
CA ARG A 79 -10.93 -5.50 10.35
C ARG A 79 -12.26 -5.25 9.63
N SER A 80 -12.68 -6.27 8.91
CA SER A 80 -13.98 -6.39 8.25
C SER A 80 -14.47 -7.81 8.45
N TYR A 81 -15.77 -8.02 8.52
CA TYR A 81 -16.39 -9.35 8.64
C TYR A 81 -16.39 -10.13 7.32
#